data_AF-A0A5Q5BTF8-F1
#
_entry.id   AF-A0A5Q5BTF8-F1
#
_cell.length_a   1.000
_cell.length_b   1.000
_cell.length_c   1.000
_cell.angle_alpha   90.00
_cell.angle_beta   90.00
_cell.angle_gamma   90.00
#
_symmetry.space_group_name_H-M   'P 1'
#
loop_
_entity.id
_entity.type
_entity.pdbx_description
1 polymer ?
#
loop_
_entity_poly.entity_id
_entity_poly.type
_entity_poly.pdbx_seq_one_letter_code
_entity_poly.pdbx_strand_id
1 'polypeptide(L)'
;MDGVRWYLKGLAQQPAPPLAPMFTVPEVTAIEGPLARVQLAAQRYHLTASSALSDENVTLIRAWGERQKRILAWLQVLDAGDDLDSAAAALSAVPAVGGAMWGHSATTVFDELQELASAEARVHTDYANLQRAIAFYMAAVDGAVNQAAVQLDTFNTAAEKRQYADSAITAIEHYTRRIDAIRQAPAGSGNRPAA
;
A
#
# COMPACT_ATOMS: atom_id res chain seq x y z
N MET A 1 26.78 18.08 20.43
CA MET A 1 26.45 18.28 19.00
C MET A 1 26.89 17.10 18.14
N ASP A 2 28.13 16.62 18.25
CA ASP A 2 28.66 15.59 17.34
C ASP A 2 27.99 14.20 17.45
N GLY A 3 27.58 13.79 18.65
CA GLY A 3 26.83 12.53 18.83
C GLY A 3 25.44 12.55 18.17
N VAL A 4 24.75 13.70 18.20
CA VAL A 4 23.46 13.89 17.53
C VAL A 4 23.66 13.92 16.01
N ARG A 5 24.70 14.61 15.51
CA ARG A 5 25.06 14.61 14.08
C ARG A 5 25.40 13.21 13.56
N TRP A 6 26.18 12.44 14.32
CA TRP A 6 26.52 11.06 13.96
C TRP A 6 25.27 10.18 13.89
N TYR A 7 24.40 10.25 14.90
CA TYR A 7 23.14 9.48 14.93
C TYR A 7 22.21 9.85 13.77
N LEU A 8 22.06 11.15 13.50
CA LEU A 8 21.25 11.66 12.39
C LEU A 8 21.80 11.23 11.02
N LYS A 9 23.12 11.26 10.82
CA LYS A 9 23.76 10.76 9.59
C LYS A 9 23.55 9.26 9.43
N GLY A 10 23.63 8.49 10.51
CA GLY A 10 23.34 7.06 10.51
C GLY A 10 21.89 6.74 10.11
N LEU A 11 20.91 7.43 10.69
CA LEU A 11 19.50 7.28 10.34
C LEU A 11 19.21 7.69 8.90
N ALA A 12 19.78 8.82 8.46
CA ALA A 12 19.60 9.30 7.11
C ALA A 12 20.29 8.45 6.02
N GLN A 13 21.22 7.58 6.39
CA GLN A 13 21.89 6.63 5.49
C GLN A 13 21.25 5.24 5.49
N GLN A 14 20.17 5.03 6.26
CA GLN A 14 19.45 3.77 6.22
C GLN A 14 18.92 3.49 4.80
N PRO A 15 19.01 2.23 4.35
CA PRO A 15 18.40 1.84 3.09
C PRO A 15 16.89 1.99 3.17
N ALA A 16 16.25 2.25 2.02
CA ALA A 16 14.80 2.28 1.94
C ALA A 16 14.20 0.94 2.41
N PRO A 17 13.01 0.98 3.05
CA PRO A 17 12.27 -0.24 3.35
C PRO A 17 12.08 -1.08 2.07
N PRO A 18 12.22 -2.42 2.16
CA PRO A 18 12.09 -3.28 0.98
C PRO A 18 10.66 -3.28 0.45
N LEU A 19 10.52 -3.57 -0.84
CA LEU A 19 9.21 -3.89 -1.41
C LEU A 19 8.69 -5.19 -0.78
N ALA A 20 7.49 -5.12 -0.26
CA ALA A 20 6.80 -6.22 0.39
C ALA A 20 6.25 -7.20 -0.67
N PRO A 21 6.17 -8.51 -0.33
CA PRO A 21 5.77 -9.54 -1.27
C PRO A 21 4.30 -9.40 -1.69
N MET A 22 4.01 -9.70 -2.96
CA MET A 22 2.66 -9.74 -3.50
C MET A 22 1.99 -11.09 -3.25
N PHE A 23 0.66 -11.15 -3.44
CA PHE A 23 -0.07 -12.42 -3.38
C PHE A 23 0.23 -13.31 -4.58
N THR A 24 0.17 -14.62 -4.35
CA THR A 24 0.21 -15.61 -5.44
C THR A 24 -1.10 -15.57 -6.22
N VAL A 25 -1.01 -15.40 -7.53
CA VAL A 25 -2.19 -15.41 -8.42
C VAL A 25 -2.50 -16.87 -8.81
N PRO A 26 -3.71 -17.39 -8.55
CA PRO A 26 -4.08 -18.75 -8.95
C PRO A 26 -4.12 -18.93 -10.47
N GLU A 27 -3.76 -20.13 -10.93
CA GLU A 27 -3.92 -20.54 -12.33
C GLU A 27 -5.37 -20.94 -12.62
N VAL A 28 -5.85 -20.59 -13.82
CA VAL A 28 -7.16 -21.03 -14.31
C VAL A 28 -7.04 -22.46 -14.80
N THR A 29 -7.81 -23.38 -14.21
CA THR A 29 -7.72 -24.82 -14.50
C THR A 29 -8.81 -25.31 -15.44
N ALA A 30 -9.93 -24.59 -15.54
CA ALA A 30 -11.01 -24.91 -16.46
C ALA A 30 -10.74 -24.29 -17.84
N ILE A 31 -10.81 -25.11 -18.90
CA ILE A 31 -10.50 -24.69 -20.27
C ILE A 31 -11.62 -23.78 -20.82
N GLU A 32 -12.88 -24.16 -20.63
CA GLU A 32 -14.06 -23.41 -21.07
C GLU A 32 -15.26 -23.61 -20.12
N GLY A 33 -16.30 -22.79 -20.28
CA GLY A 33 -17.57 -22.94 -19.58
C GLY A 33 -17.73 -22.06 -18.32
N PRO A 34 -18.82 -22.27 -17.55
CA PRO A 34 -19.18 -21.40 -16.43
C PRO A 34 -18.10 -21.33 -15.33
N LEU A 35 -17.43 -22.45 -15.04
CA LEU A 35 -16.35 -22.47 -14.05
C LEU A 35 -15.12 -21.67 -14.51
N ALA A 36 -14.74 -21.77 -15.79
CA ALA A 36 -13.64 -20.98 -16.36
C ALA A 36 -13.90 -19.47 -16.22
N ARG A 37 -15.15 -19.03 -16.41
CA ARG A 37 -15.55 -17.62 -16.21
C ARG A 37 -15.40 -17.16 -14.76
N VAL A 38 -15.79 -18.00 -13.80
CA VAL A 38 -15.65 -17.70 -12.35
C VAL A 38 -14.16 -17.65 -11.97
N GLN A 39 -13.35 -18.60 -12.44
CA GLN A 39 -11.91 -18.63 -12.21
C GLN A 39 -11.19 -17.40 -12.82
N LEU A 40 -11.56 -16.98 -14.03
CA LEU A 40 -11.02 -15.76 -14.65
C LEU A 40 -11.40 -14.50 -13.85
N ALA A 41 -12.63 -14.41 -13.33
CA ALA A 41 -13.05 -13.30 -12.48
C ALA A 41 -12.22 -13.26 -11.18
N ALA A 42 -12.00 -14.42 -10.55
CA ALA A 42 -11.13 -14.53 -9.37
C ALA A 42 -9.68 -14.14 -9.69
N GLN A 43 -9.12 -14.61 -10.81
CA GLN A 43 -7.77 -14.25 -11.22
C GLN A 43 -7.61 -12.73 -11.40
N ARG A 44 -8.59 -12.07 -12.01
CA ARG A 44 -8.60 -10.60 -12.13
C ARG A 44 -8.62 -9.93 -10.76
N TYR A 45 -9.44 -10.43 -9.83
CA TYR A 45 -9.46 -9.94 -8.45
C TYR A 45 -8.07 -10.06 -7.79
N HIS A 46 -7.41 -11.20 -7.89
CA HIS A 46 -6.06 -11.44 -7.33
C HIS A 46 -5.01 -10.48 -7.91
N LEU A 47 -5.08 -10.18 -9.22
CA LEU A 47 -4.21 -9.19 -9.87
C LEU A 47 -4.49 -7.76 -9.37
N THR A 48 -5.75 -7.36 -9.28
CA THR A 48 -6.15 -6.04 -8.77
C THR A 48 -5.72 -5.86 -7.30
N ALA A 49 -5.93 -6.89 -6.47
CA ALA A 49 -5.49 -6.93 -5.08
C ALA A 49 -3.97 -6.74 -4.94
N SER A 50 -3.18 -7.45 -5.77
CA SER A 50 -1.72 -7.32 -5.79
C SER A 50 -1.26 -5.94 -6.22
N SER A 51 -1.90 -5.36 -7.25
CA SER A 51 -1.63 -3.98 -7.68
C SER A 51 -1.96 -2.96 -6.59
N ALA A 52 -3.06 -3.12 -5.86
CA ALA A 52 -3.43 -2.21 -4.78
C ALA A 52 -2.41 -2.22 -3.63
N LEU A 53 -1.90 -3.40 -3.26
CA LEU A 53 -0.81 -3.50 -2.27
C LEU A 53 0.50 -2.88 -2.77
N SER A 54 0.85 -3.10 -4.04
CA SER A 54 2.06 -2.54 -4.62
C SER A 54 2.00 -1.01 -4.65
N ASP A 55 0.88 -0.44 -5.09
CA ASP A 55 0.68 1.01 -5.16
C ASP A 55 0.77 1.67 -3.77
N GLU A 56 0.17 1.03 -2.76
CA GLU A 56 0.23 1.51 -1.37
C GLU A 56 1.67 1.48 -0.85
N ASN A 57 2.38 0.38 -1.06
CA ASN A 57 3.75 0.26 -0.58
C ASN A 57 4.70 1.27 -1.27
N VAL A 58 4.57 1.45 -2.59
CA VAL A 58 5.34 2.47 -3.32
C VAL A 58 5.06 3.87 -2.80
N THR A 59 3.80 4.16 -2.46
CA THR A 59 3.39 5.45 -1.92
C THR A 59 4.00 5.70 -0.54
N LEU A 60 3.95 4.70 0.35
CA LEU A 60 4.51 4.75 1.70
C LEU A 60 6.05 4.89 1.67
N ILE A 61 6.75 4.11 0.84
CA ILE A 61 8.21 4.20 0.66
C ILE A 61 8.59 5.56 0.07
N ARG A 62 7.82 6.09 -0.89
CA ARG A 62 8.07 7.44 -1.43
C ARG A 62 7.95 8.51 -0.36
N ALA A 63 6.91 8.46 0.46
CA ALA A 63 6.71 9.41 1.55
C ALA A 63 7.85 9.34 2.58
N TRP A 64 8.30 8.13 2.92
CA TRP A 64 9.47 7.90 3.77
C TRP A 64 10.75 8.50 3.14
N GLY A 65 10.99 8.26 1.86
CA GLY A 65 12.17 8.78 1.15
C GLY A 65 12.20 10.31 1.05
N GLU A 66 11.04 10.96 0.85
CA GLU A 66 10.96 12.42 0.88
C GLU A 66 11.26 13.00 2.27
N ARG A 67 10.87 12.31 3.35
CA ARG A 67 11.24 12.70 4.73
C ARG A 67 12.73 12.54 4.97
N GLN A 68 13.33 11.43 4.53
CA GLN A 68 14.77 11.18 4.62
C GLN A 68 15.58 12.28 3.91
N LYS A 69 15.16 12.70 2.71
CA LYS A 69 15.79 13.82 1.97
C LYS A 69 15.74 15.13 2.76
N ARG A 70 14.63 15.44 3.42
CA ARG A 70 14.50 16.66 4.23
C ARG A 70 15.37 16.61 5.48
N ILE A 71 15.51 15.46 6.15
CA ILE A 71 16.45 15.29 7.27
C ILE A 71 17.88 15.56 6.80
N LEU A 72 18.27 15.03 5.64
CA LEU A 72 19.59 15.28 5.05
C LEU A 72 19.83 16.76 4.75
N ALA A 73 18.83 17.48 4.25
CA ALA A 73 18.93 18.92 4.00
C ALA A 73 19.04 19.73 5.31
N TRP A 74 18.24 19.39 6.33
CA TRP A 74 18.35 20.00 7.65
C TRP A 74 19.70 19.74 8.32
N LEU A 75 20.32 18.59 8.07
CA LEU A 75 21.67 18.31 8.53
C LEU A 75 22.70 19.24 7.90
N GLN A 76 22.53 19.65 6.64
CA GLN A 76 23.41 20.64 6.01
C GLN A 76 23.28 22.02 6.67
N VAL A 77 22.07 22.41 7.08
CA VAL A 77 21.85 23.64 7.88
C VAL A 77 22.59 23.56 9.21
N LEU A 78 22.52 22.42 9.89
CA LEU A 78 23.23 22.20 11.16
C LEU A 78 24.74 22.09 11.00
N ASP A 79 25.23 21.58 9.87
CA ASP A 79 26.65 21.45 9.56
C ASP A 79 27.29 22.81 9.20
N ALA A 80 26.50 23.79 8.74
CA ALA A 80 26.96 25.17 8.53
C ALA A 80 27.40 25.87 9.83
N GLY A 81 26.88 25.43 10.99
CA GLY A 81 27.30 25.94 12.30
C GLY A 81 27.02 27.43 12.47
N ASP A 82 28.06 28.22 12.77
CA ASP A 82 27.97 29.66 13.01
C ASP A 82 28.10 30.50 11.72
N ASP A 83 28.33 29.87 10.57
CA ASP A 83 28.35 30.56 9.27
C ASP A 83 26.92 30.87 8.82
N LEU A 84 26.47 32.10 9.10
CA LEU A 84 25.12 32.57 8.84
C LEU A 84 24.77 32.57 7.35
N ASP A 85 25.73 32.88 6.47
CA ASP A 85 25.49 32.92 5.02
C ASP A 85 25.34 31.50 4.47
N SER A 86 26.22 30.58 4.91
CA SER A 86 26.11 29.16 4.57
C SER A 86 24.84 28.53 5.15
N ALA A 87 24.45 28.87 6.37
CA ALA A 87 23.23 28.37 7.00
C ALA A 87 21.96 28.88 6.28
N ALA A 88 21.93 30.16 5.89
CA ALA A 88 20.82 30.74 5.14
C ALA A 88 20.66 30.10 3.75
N ALA A 89 21.78 29.89 3.04
CA ALA A 89 21.79 29.20 1.76
C ALA A 89 21.28 27.75 1.90
N ALA A 90 21.79 27.00 2.88
CA ALA A 90 21.36 25.62 3.15
C ALA A 90 19.87 25.56 3.53
N LEU A 91 19.40 26.49 4.35
CA LEU A 91 18.00 26.57 4.78
C LEU A 91 17.07 26.81 3.58
N SER A 92 17.46 27.68 2.65
CA SER A 92 16.68 27.94 1.43
C SER A 92 16.59 26.72 0.50
N ALA A 93 17.54 25.79 0.61
CA ALA A 93 17.59 24.55 -0.17
C ALA A 93 16.83 23.39 0.49
N VAL A 94 16.34 23.54 1.73
CA VAL A 94 15.52 22.52 2.38
C VAL A 94 14.22 22.34 1.59
N PRO A 95 13.92 21.13 1.07
CA PRO A 95 12.71 20.90 0.33
C PRO A 95 11.47 21.25 1.16
N ALA A 96 10.52 21.97 0.56
CA ALA A 96 9.27 22.31 1.23
C ALA A 96 8.48 21.06 1.66
N VAL A 97 7.67 21.21 2.71
CA VAL A 97 6.73 20.16 3.12
C VAL A 97 5.67 19.99 2.04
N GLY A 98 5.65 18.83 1.38
CA GLY A 98 4.63 18.48 0.41
C GLY A 98 3.24 18.33 1.06
N GLY A 99 2.20 18.80 0.38
CA GLY A 99 0.84 18.83 0.91
C GLY A 99 0.23 17.45 1.22
N ALA A 100 -0.34 17.35 2.43
CA ALA A 100 -1.59 16.69 2.79
C ALA A 100 -1.76 15.16 2.63
N MET A 101 -0.72 14.34 2.69
CA MET A 101 -0.95 12.90 2.93
C MET A 101 -0.99 12.54 4.41
N TRP A 102 -0.25 13.27 5.23
CA TRP A 102 -0.24 13.15 6.68
C TRP A 102 -0.15 14.58 7.20
N GLY A 103 -1.26 15.12 7.70
CA GLY A 103 -1.26 16.47 8.23
C GLY A 103 -0.23 16.56 9.37
N HIS A 104 0.79 17.41 9.22
CA HIS A 104 1.48 18.22 10.23
C HIS A 104 2.71 18.93 9.61
N SER A 105 2.96 20.17 10.05
CA SER A 105 4.03 21.06 9.60
C SER A 105 5.33 20.77 10.34
N ALA A 106 6.20 19.93 9.76
CA ALA A 106 7.55 19.79 10.30
C ALA A 106 8.34 21.08 10.01
N THR A 107 8.88 21.71 11.06
CA THR A 107 9.64 22.98 10.95
C THR A 107 11.10 22.82 11.36
N THR A 108 11.47 21.70 11.98
CA THR A 108 12.84 21.41 12.43
C THR A 108 13.29 19.99 12.07
N VAL A 109 14.61 19.72 12.19
CA VAL A 109 15.18 18.37 11.99
C VAL A 109 14.61 17.33 12.95
N PHE A 110 14.28 17.73 14.19
CA PHE A 110 13.78 16.82 15.21
C PHE A 110 12.33 16.43 14.93
N ASP A 111 11.52 17.38 14.43
CA ASP A 111 10.17 17.08 13.96
C ASP A 111 10.22 16.12 12.78
N GLU A 112 11.14 16.31 11.82
CA GLU A 112 11.28 15.40 10.68
C GLU A 112 11.71 14.00 11.10
N LEU A 113 12.55 13.86 12.14
CA LEU A 113 12.91 12.54 12.69
C LEU A 113 11.72 11.83 13.32
N GLN A 114 10.96 12.54 14.16
CA GLN A 114 9.77 11.97 14.80
C GLN A 114 8.74 11.55 13.75
N GLU A 115 8.60 12.36 12.71
CA GLU A 115 7.75 12.06 11.56
C GLU A 115 8.29 10.91 10.69
N LEU A 116 9.62 10.77 10.53
CA LEU A 116 10.22 9.63 9.83
C LEU A 116 9.96 8.32 10.57
N ALA A 117 10.16 8.30 11.89
CA ALA A 117 9.86 7.14 12.72
C ALA A 117 8.36 6.77 12.70
N SER A 118 7.49 7.79 12.73
CA SER A 118 6.04 7.61 12.59
C SER A 118 5.67 7.08 11.20
N ALA A 119 6.33 7.57 10.15
CA ALA A 119 6.14 7.09 8.78
C ALA A 119 6.62 5.64 8.61
N GLU A 120 7.76 5.27 9.19
CA GLU A 120 8.28 3.89 9.19
C GLU A 120 7.31 2.94 9.91
N ALA A 121 6.82 3.32 11.08
CA ALA A 121 5.81 2.54 11.80
C ALA A 121 4.51 2.37 10.98
N ARG A 122 4.11 3.40 10.22
CA ARG A 122 2.95 3.34 9.30
C ARG A 122 3.22 2.47 8.07
N VAL A 123 4.41 2.56 7.47
CA VAL A 123 4.84 1.67 6.36
C VAL A 123 4.61 0.22 6.75
N HIS A 124 4.93 -0.15 7.99
CA HIS A 124 4.70 -1.51 8.47
C HIS A 124 3.23 -1.79 8.87
N THR A 125 2.62 -0.91 9.66
CA THR A 125 1.29 -1.16 10.26
C THR A 125 0.16 -1.03 9.24
N ASP A 126 0.14 0.04 8.46
CA ASP A 126 -0.91 0.31 7.48
C ASP A 126 -0.84 -0.70 6.34
N TYR A 127 0.37 -1.05 5.90
CA TYR A 127 0.58 -2.13 4.94
C TYR A 127 0.06 -3.47 5.47
N ALA A 128 0.40 -3.84 6.71
CA ALA A 128 -0.05 -5.10 7.30
C ALA A 128 -1.58 -5.16 7.50
N ASN A 129 -2.21 -4.03 7.84
CA ASN A 129 -3.66 -3.94 7.98
C ASN A 129 -4.37 -4.05 6.62
N LEU A 130 -3.86 -3.36 5.60
CA LEU A 130 -4.37 -3.49 4.24
C LEU A 130 -4.19 -4.93 3.73
N GLN A 131 -3.02 -5.53 3.94
CA GLN A 131 -2.74 -6.92 3.59
C GLN A 131 -3.72 -7.88 4.26
N ARG A 132 -4.01 -7.70 5.56
CA ARG A 132 -5.01 -8.51 6.29
C ARG A 132 -6.42 -8.33 5.72
N ALA A 133 -6.83 -7.10 5.42
CA ALA A 133 -8.14 -6.83 4.82
C ALA A 133 -8.28 -7.46 3.43
N ILE A 134 -7.25 -7.35 2.59
CA ILE A 134 -7.23 -7.95 1.26
C ILE A 134 -7.22 -9.49 1.35
N ALA A 135 -6.45 -10.06 2.27
CA ALA A 135 -6.42 -11.51 2.51
C ALA A 135 -7.80 -12.06 2.93
N PHE A 136 -8.57 -11.32 3.72
CA PHE A 136 -9.95 -11.68 4.05
C PHE A 136 -10.84 -11.78 2.81
N TYR A 137 -10.79 -10.78 1.93
CA TYR A 137 -11.57 -10.80 0.68
C TYR A 137 -11.06 -11.85 -0.31
N MET A 138 -9.75 -12.13 -0.36
CA MET A 138 -9.20 -13.24 -1.15
C MET A 138 -9.76 -14.58 -0.69
N ALA A 139 -9.80 -14.84 0.62
CA ALA A 139 -10.39 -16.07 1.15
C ALA A 139 -11.88 -16.20 0.78
N ALA A 140 -12.62 -15.09 0.73
CA ALA A 140 -14.01 -15.09 0.26
C ALA A 140 -14.12 -15.42 -1.25
N VAL A 141 -13.22 -14.87 -2.08
CA VAL A 141 -13.16 -15.18 -3.52
C VAL A 141 -12.79 -16.64 -3.77
N ASP A 142 -11.78 -17.16 -3.08
CA ASP A 142 -11.36 -18.56 -3.19
C ASP A 142 -12.48 -19.50 -2.72
N GLY A 143 -13.20 -19.13 -1.65
CA GLY A 143 -14.41 -19.82 -1.20
C GLY A 143 -15.51 -19.84 -2.27
N ALA A 144 -15.76 -18.72 -2.95
CA ALA A 144 -16.74 -18.63 -4.03
C ALA A 144 -16.35 -19.49 -5.24
N VAL A 145 -15.06 -19.54 -5.61
CA VAL A 145 -14.56 -20.42 -6.69
C VAL A 145 -14.74 -21.88 -6.31
N ASN A 146 -14.37 -22.28 -5.09
CA ASN A 146 -14.53 -23.66 -4.62
C ASN A 146 -16.00 -24.07 -4.58
N GLN A 147 -16.88 -23.18 -4.09
CA GLN A 147 -18.31 -23.45 -4.06
C GLN A 147 -18.89 -23.55 -5.49
N ALA A 148 -18.43 -22.72 -6.42
CA ALA A 148 -18.83 -22.81 -7.82
C ALA A 148 -18.36 -24.11 -8.48
N ALA A 149 -17.13 -24.56 -8.23
CA ALA A 149 -16.66 -25.85 -8.73
C ALA A 149 -17.58 -26.99 -8.28
N VAL A 150 -17.97 -27.02 -7.00
CA VAL A 150 -18.88 -28.04 -6.47
C VAL A 150 -20.30 -27.90 -7.03
N GLN A 151 -20.89 -26.71 -6.96
CA GLN A 151 -22.30 -26.51 -7.31
C GLN A 151 -22.56 -26.67 -8.82
N LEU A 152 -21.64 -26.20 -9.66
CA LEU A 152 -21.78 -26.31 -11.12
C LEU A 152 -21.81 -27.77 -11.59
N ASP A 153 -21.19 -28.69 -10.85
CA ASP A 153 -21.25 -30.13 -11.14
C ASP A 153 -22.60 -30.75 -10.75
N THR A 154 -23.32 -30.17 -9.79
CA THR A 154 -24.62 -30.67 -9.32
C THR A 154 -25.81 -30.21 -10.16
N PHE A 155 -25.69 -29.10 -10.88
CA PHE A 155 -26.76 -28.59 -11.72
C PHE A 155 -26.91 -29.42 -13.00
N ASN A 156 -28.16 -29.65 -13.42
CA ASN A 156 -28.45 -30.51 -14.57
C ASN A 156 -28.62 -29.71 -15.87
N THR A 157 -28.95 -28.41 -15.78
CA THR A 157 -29.16 -27.59 -16.98
C THR A 157 -28.05 -26.58 -17.19
N ALA A 158 -27.76 -26.27 -18.46
CA ALA A 158 -26.82 -25.22 -18.82
C ALA A 158 -27.27 -23.83 -18.33
N ALA A 159 -28.58 -23.61 -18.18
CA ALA A 159 -29.15 -22.37 -17.67
C ALA A 159 -28.84 -22.15 -16.19
N GLU A 160 -29.07 -23.17 -15.34
CA GLU A 160 -28.75 -23.11 -13.91
C GLU A 160 -27.26 -22.89 -13.67
N LYS A 161 -26.40 -23.61 -14.42
CA LYS A 161 -24.94 -23.44 -14.33
C LYS A 161 -24.51 -22.02 -14.68
N ARG A 162 -25.09 -21.43 -15.74
CA ARG A 162 -24.80 -20.03 -16.10
C ARG A 162 -25.28 -19.06 -15.04
N GLN A 163 -26.53 -19.19 -14.56
CA GLN A 163 -27.09 -18.30 -13.56
C GLN A 163 -26.29 -18.30 -12.26
N TYR A 164 -25.87 -19.49 -11.80
CA TYR A 164 -25.02 -19.60 -10.61
C TYR A 164 -23.64 -18.97 -10.83
N ALA A 165 -23.00 -19.26 -11.95
CA ALA A 165 -21.70 -18.67 -12.28
C ALA A 165 -21.77 -17.13 -12.38
N ASP A 166 -22.82 -16.57 -13.00
CA ASP A 166 -23.02 -15.13 -13.10
C ASP A 166 -23.24 -14.50 -11.70
N SER A 167 -23.93 -15.18 -10.79
CA SER A 167 -24.08 -14.74 -9.40
C SER A 167 -22.74 -14.75 -8.65
N ALA A 168 -21.94 -15.81 -8.80
CA ALA A 168 -20.61 -15.88 -8.20
C ALA A 168 -19.66 -14.80 -8.75
N ILE A 169 -19.69 -14.56 -10.07
CA ILE A 169 -18.93 -13.47 -10.72
C ILE A 169 -19.35 -12.11 -10.15
N THR A 170 -20.66 -11.86 -10.03
CA THR A 170 -21.18 -10.61 -9.47
C THR A 170 -20.68 -10.35 -8.05
N ALA A 171 -20.59 -11.40 -7.22
CA ALA A 171 -20.03 -11.31 -5.88
C ALA A 171 -18.53 -10.99 -5.91
N ILE A 172 -17.76 -11.66 -6.77
CA ILE A 172 -16.32 -11.39 -6.96
C ILE A 172 -16.10 -9.95 -7.43
N GLU A 173 -16.88 -9.47 -8.41
CA GLU A 173 -16.80 -8.10 -8.93
C GLU A 173 -17.14 -7.05 -7.85
N HIS A 174 -18.05 -7.37 -6.93
CA HIS A 174 -18.31 -6.50 -5.78
C HIS A 174 -17.07 -6.35 -4.90
N TYR A 175 -16.32 -7.43 -4.64
CA TYR A 175 -15.04 -7.35 -3.92
C TYR A 175 -13.98 -6.59 -4.72
N THR A 176 -13.89 -6.79 -6.04
CA THR A 176 -12.97 -6.03 -6.90
C THR A 176 -13.21 -4.53 -6.80
N ARG A 177 -14.48 -4.09 -6.90
CA ARG A 177 -14.85 -2.67 -6.74
C ARG A 177 -14.48 -2.13 -5.35
N ARG A 178 -14.58 -2.96 -4.31
CA ARG A 178 -14.18 -2.55 -2.96
C ARG A 178 -12.66 -2.34 -2.87
N ILE A 179 -11.86 -3.20 -3.48
CA ILE A 179 -10.40 -3.04 -3.56
C ILE A 179 -10.03 -1.79 -4.37
N ASP A 180 -10.68 -1.56 -5.51
CA ASP A 180 -10.45 -0.34 -6.31
C ASP A 180 -10.82 0.92 -5.52
N ALA A 181 -11.91 0.89 -4.75
CA ALA A 181 -12.29 2.00 -3.88
C ALA A 181 -11.24 2.26 -2.78
N ILE A 182 -10.65 1.21 -2.20
CA ILE A 182 -9.55 1.35 -1.22
C ILE A 182 -8.31 1.95 -1.89
N ARG A 183 -7.97 1.48 -3.10
CA ARG A 183 -6.83 1.98 -3.89
C ARG A 183 -6.96 3.48 -4.20
N GLN A 184 -8.16 3.93 -4.55
CA GLN A 184 -8.43 5.33 -4.90
C GLN A 184 -8.67 6.23 -3.69
N ALA A 185 -8.92 5.66 -2.52
CA ALA A 185 -9.22 6.42 -1.31
C ALA A 185 -7.96 7.14 -0.78
N PRO A 186 -8.06 8.41 -0.33
CA PRO A 186 -6.96 9.10 0.34
C PRO A 186 -6.55 8.41 1.65
N ALA A 187 -5.26 8.52 2.01
CA ALA A 187 -4.76 8.11 3.32
C ALA A 187 -5.57 8.77 4.45
N GLY A 188 -5.94 8.00 5.48
CA GLY A 188 -6.74 8.48 6.62
C GLY A 188 -8.23 8.69 6.34
N SER A 189 -8.73 8.42 5.13
CA SER A 189 -10.17 8.36 4.90
C SER A 189 -10.76 7.10 5.55
N GLY A 190 -11.97 7.19 6.13
CA GLY A 190 -12.70 6.03 6.70
C GLY A 190 -13.02 4.91 5.70
N ASN A 191 -12.64 5.10 4.44
CA ASN A 191 -12.72 4.10 3.38
C ASN A 191 -11.49 3.19 3.30
N ARG A 192 -10.38 3.53 3.98
CA ARG A 192 -9.21 2.66 4.14
C ARG A 192 -9.28 1.87 5.45
N PRO A 193 -8.80 0.62 5.50
CA PRO A 193 -8.68 -0.12 6.76
C PRO A 193 -7.80 0.68 7.73
N ALA A 194 -8.34 1.01 8.91
CA ALA A 194 -7.60 1.73 9.94
C ALA A 194 -6.70 0.77 10.74
N ALA A 195 -5.62 1.33 11.30
CA ALA A 195 -4.84 0.71 12.36
C ALA A 195 -5.54 0.76 13.71
#